data_AF-A0A920WBT6-F1
#
_entry.id   AF-A0A920WBT6-F1
#
_cell.length_a   1.000
_cell.length_b   1.000
_cell.length_c   1.000
_cell.angle_alpha   90.00
_cell.angle_beta   90.00
_cell.angle_gamma   90.00
#
_symmetry.space_group_name_H-M   'P 1'
#
loop_
_entity.id
_entity.type
_entity.pdbx_description
1 polymer ?
#
loop_
_entity_poly.entity_id
_entity_poly.type
_entity_poly.pdbx_seq_one_letter_code
_entity_poly.pdbx_strand_id
1 'polypeptide(L)'
;MLEGGKRGQKSRSGKGLKPGFEGGQNPLIKGLPMIRGFNNKFKTHYSLVSLGNLDQLPVGDNITPEYLYILGIIRNKRNPIKIVGNGDITKPLKNISPQVH
;
A
#
# COMPACT_ATOMS: atom_id res chain seq x y z
N MET A 1 30.45 -12.23 -20.46
CA MET A 1 31.76 -11.54 -20.45
C MET A 1 31.53 -10.10 -20.85
N LEU A 2 31.70 -9.14 -19.93
CA LEU A 2 31.91 -7.74 -20.28
C LEU A 2 33.17 -7.34 -19.51
N GLU A 3 34.30 -7.28 -20.22
CA GLU A 3 35.59 -6.97 -19.62
C GLU A 3 35.61 -5.52 -19.13
N GLY A 4 35.92 -5.34 -17.85
CA GLY A 4 36.21 -4.03 -17.30
C GLY A 4 37.38 -3.40 -18.06
N GLY A 5 37.19 -2.19 -18.58
CA GLY A 5 38.20 -1.48 -19.37
C GLY A 5 39.53 -1.29 -18.62
N LYS A 6 40.64 -1.19 -19.36
CA LYS A 6 42.02 -1.23 -18.83
C LYS A 6 42.35 -0.14 -17.77
N ARG A 7 41.56 0.94 -17.68
CA ARG A 7 41.84 2.12 -16.84
C ARG A 7 40.56 2.68 -16.21
N GLY A 8 40.69 3.28 -15.03
CA GLY A 8 39.59 3.93 -14.31
C GLY A 8 39.45 3.40 -12.89
N GLN A 9 38.91 4.21 -11.97
CA GLN A 9 38.73 3.81 -10.56
C GLN A 9 37.83 2.57 -10.41
N LYS A 10 36.90 2.35 -11.36
CA LYS A 10 36.00 1.20 -11.41
C LYS A 10 36.61 -0.06 -12.05
N SER A 11 37.82 0.02 -12.62
CA SER A 11 38.47 -1.13 -13.29
C SER A 11 39.41 -1.92 -12.38
N ARG A 12 39.67 -1.42 -11.16
CA ARG A 12 40.47 -2.11 -10.16
C ARG A 12 39.59 -3.07 -9.38
N SER A 13 40.13 -4.25 -9.06
CA SER A 13 39.51 -5.21 -8.16
C SER A 13 39.30 -4.57 -6.78
N GLY A 14 38.06 -4.50 -6.31
CA GLY A 14 37.73 -3.86 -5.04
C GLY A 14 36.31 -3.31 -5.00
N LYS A 15 35.94 -2.69 -3.88
CA LYS A 15 34.63 -2.05 -3.71
C LYS A 15 34.61 -0.76 -4.52
N GLY A 16 33.67 -0.67 -5.48
CA GLY A 16 33.45 0.54 -6.28
C GLY A 16 32.97 1.73 -5.44
N LEU A 17 32.65 2.84 -6.12
CA LEU A 17 32.14 4.04 -5.46
C LEU A 17 30.85 3.72 -4.69
N LYS A 18 30.70 4.32 -3.50
CA LYS A 18 29.48 4.17 -2.69
C LYS A 18 28.26 4.68 -3.48
N PRO A 19 27.12 3.97 -3.46
CA PRO A 19 25.86 4.53 -3.97
C PRO A 19 25.56 5.88 -3.30
N GLY A 20 25.28 6.91 -4.09
CA GLY A 20 25.07 8.28 -3.60
C GLY A 20 26.34 9.15 -3.50
N PHE A 21 27.49 8.70 -4.03
CA PHE A 21 28.69 9.53 -4.14
C PHE A 21 28.71 10.33 -5.45
N GLU A 22 28.73 11.66 -5.34
CA GLU A 22 28.66 12.61 -6.47
C GLU A 22 30.02 13.31 -6.74
N GLY A 23 31.14 12.62 -6.51
CA GLY A 23 32.45 13.11 -6.96
C GLY A 23 33.06 14.26 -6.15
N GLY A 24 32.55 14.55 -4.95
CA GLY A 24 33.02 15.63 -4.06
C GLY A 24 31.96 16.69 -3.77
N GLN A 25 30.85 16.68 -4.51
CA GLN A 25 29.65 17.45 -4.18
C GLN A 25 28.97 16.89 -2.92
N ASN A 26 28.29 17.77 -2.18
CA ASN A 26 27.39 17.34 -1.10
C ASN A 26 26.26 16.48 -1.71
N PRO A 27 26.11 15.21 -1.31
CA PRO A 27 25.09 14.33 -1.87
C PRO A 27 23.68 14.92 -1.76
N LEU A 28 22.85 14.72 -2.78
CA LEU A 28 21.48 15.23 -2.82
C LEU A 28 20.65 14.89 -1.58
N ILE A 29 20.83 13.70 -0.99
CA ILE A 29 20.14 13.26 0.23
C ILE A 29 20.43 14.19 1.43
N LYS A 30 21.61 14.81 1.46
CA LYS A 30 22.00 15.79 2.49
C LYS A 30 21.58 17.22 2.13
N GLY A 31 21.44 17.53 0.84
CA GLY A 31 20.99 18.84 0.38
C GLY A 31 19.48 19.04 0.52
N LEU A 32 18.70 17.96 0.47
CA LEU A 32 17.26 17.99 0.66
C LEU A 32 16.89 17.92 2.16
N PRO A 33 15.79 18.57 2.58
CA PRO A 33 15.31 18.45 3.95
C PRO A 33 15.00 16.98 4.28
N MET A 34 15.61 16.48 5.35
CA MET A 34 15.77 15.05 5.60
C MET A 34 14.47 14.32 5.98
N ILE A 35 13.39 15.03 6.31
CA ILE A 35 12.15 14.41 6.80
C ILE A 35 10.94 15.17 6.26
N ARG A 36 10.10 14.48 5.48
CA ARG A 36 8.75 14.96 5.16
C ARG A 36 7.77 14.42 6.21
N GLY A 37 7.54 15.20 7.27
CA GLY A 37 6.55 14.89 8.33
C GLY A 37 6.92 13.73 9.26
N PHE A 38 6.00 13.31 10.13
CA PHE A 38 6.22 12.20 11.06
C PHE A 38 5.38 10.98 10.68
N ASN A 39 5.86 9.78 11.02
CA ASN A 39 5.11 8.54 10.83
C ASN A 39 4.21 8.28 12.06
N ASN A 40 2.89 8.31 11.87
CA ASN A 40 1.93 7.96 12.93
C ASN A 40 1.80 6.42 13.06
N LYS A 41 2.33 5.87 14.16
CA LYS A 41 2.26 4.42 14.47
C LYS A 41 0.86 3.93 14.82
N PHE A 42 -0.05 4.82 15.23
CA PHE A 42 -1.42 4.50 15.62
C PHE A 42 -2.44 4.77 14.50
N LYS A 43 -1.97 4.99 13.27
CA LYS A 43 -2.85 5.23 12.14
C LYS A 43 -3.77 4.03 11.93
N THR A 44 -5.08 4.27 11.96
CA THR A 44 -6.07 3.26 11.62
C THR A 44 -6.10 3.06 10.11
N HIS A 45 -5.98 1.80 9.69
CA HIS A 45 -6.08 1.40 8.30
C HIS A 45 -7.45 0.80 8.05
N TYR A 46 -8.19 1.38 7.10
CA TYR A 46 -9.53 0.90 6.73
C TYR A 46 -9.46 -0.02 5.50
N SER A 47 -10.29 -1.05 5.51
CA SER A 47 -10.62 -1.83 4.32
C SER A 47 -11.73 -1.12 3.56
N LEU A 48 -11.44 -0.67 2.34
CA LEU A 48 -12.39 0.06 1.50
C LEU A 48 -13.29 -0.93 0.75
N VAL A 49 -14.61 -0.70 0.82
CA VAL A 49 -15.60 -1.48 0.06
C VAL A 49 -16.45 -0.51 -0.76
N SER A 50 -16.54 -0.79 -2.06
CA SER A 50 -17.33 0.00 -3.01
C SER A 50 -18.79 -0.44 -3.03
N LEU A 51 -19.71 0.47 -3.36
CA LEU A 51 -21.13 0.13 -3.54
C LEU A 51 -21.35 -0.94 -4.62
N GLY A 52 -20.62 -0.87 -5.74
CA GLY A 52 -20.69 -1.90 -6.79
C GLY A 52 -20.27 -3.30 -6.34
N ASN A 53 -19.37 -3.41 -5.35
CA ASN A 53 -18.99 -4.72 -4.78
C ASN A 53 -20.12 -5.31 -3.92
N LEU A 54 -20.94 -4.44 -3.32
CA LEU A 54 -22.08 -4.86 -2.51
C LEU A 54 -23.27 -5.27 -3.39
N ASP A 55 -23.44 -4.67 -4.56
CA ASP A 55 -24.53 -5.01 -5.49
C ASP A 55 -24.36 -6.41 -6.14
N GLN A 56 -23.12 -6.90 -6.22
CA GLN A 56 -22.82 -8.28 -6.65
C GLN A 56 -23.24 -9.34 -5.64
N LEU A 57 -23.53 -8.96 -4.39
CA LEU A 57 -23.93 -9.89 -3.35
C LEU A 57 -25.37 -10.37 -3.58
N PRO A 58 -25.69 -11.62 -3.18
CA PRO A 58 -27.05 -12.11 -3.20
C PRO A 58 -27.95 -11.31 -2.25
N VAL A 59 -29.23 -11.16 -2.63
CA VAL A 59 -30.21 -10.36 -1.90
C VAL A 59 -30.49 -11.00 -0.53
N GLY A 60 -30.38 -10.20 0.53
CA GLY A 60 -30.77 -10.60 1.88
C GLY A 60 -29.66 -11.27 2.71
N ASP A 61 -28.45 -11.41 2.19
CA ASP A 61 -27.31 -11.92 2.95
C ASP A 61 -26.83 -10.92 4.03
N ASN A 62 -26.34 -11.47 5.14
CA ASN A 62 -25.72 -10.67 6.20
C ASN A 62 -24.30 -10.29 5.78
N ILE A 63 -24.02 -8.99 5.69
CA ILE A 63 -22.70 -8.49 5.30
C ILE A 63 -21.82 -8.45 6.55
N THR A 64 -21.11 -9.55 6.78
CA THR A 64 -20.09 -9.67 7.84
C THR A 64 -18.68 -9.53 7.25
N PRO A 65 -17.67 -9.10 8.04
CA PRO A 65 -16.30 -8.98 7.53
C PRO A 65 -15.68 -10.33 7.13
N GLU A 66 -16.13 -11.42 7.73
CA GLU A 66 -15.73 -12.79 7.38
C GLU A 66 -16.26 -13.18 6.01
N TYR A 67 -17.53 -12.88 5.73
CA TYR A 67 -18.15 -13.11 4.44
C TYR A 67 -17.45 -12.31 3.33
N LEU A 68 -17.18 -11.02 3.57
CA LEU A 68 -16.44 -10.17 2.63
C LEU A 68 -14.99 -10.62 2.41
N TYR A 69 -14.37 -11.28 3.39
CA TYR A 69 -13.04 -11.86 3.26
C TYR A 69 -13.06 -13.13 2.40
N ILE A 70 -14.04 -14.02 2.61
CA ILE A 70 -14.21 -15.24 1.81
C ILE A 70 -14.44 -14.91 0.33
N LEU A 71 -15.25 -13.88 0.06
CA LEU A 71 -15.50 -13.38 -1.29
C LEU A 71 -14.30 -12.64 -1.91
N GLY A 72 -13.23 -12.41 -1.14
CA GLY A 72 -12.03 -11.71 -1.61
C GLY A 72 -12.20 -10.20 -1.80
N ILE A 73 -13.33 -9.63 -1.38
CA ILE A 73 -13.61 -8.19 -1.46
C ILE A 73 -12.70 -7.43 -0.47
N ILE A 74 -12.42 -8.02 0.69
CA ILE A 74 -11.52 -7.48 1.70
C ILE A 74 -10.31 -8.40 1.88
N ARG A 75 -9.10 -7.81 1.92
CA ARG A 75 -7.84 -8.54 2.16
C ARG A 75 -7.53 -8.81 3.62
N ASN A 76 -8.06 -8.02 4.55
CA ASN A 76 -7.79 -8.16 5.98
C ASN A 76 -9.07 -7.95 6.80
N LYS A 77 -9.48 -8.99 7.51
CA LYS A 77 -10.64 -8.98 8.40
C LYS A 77 -10.49 -8.10 9.64
N ARG A 78 -9.25 -7.86 10.11
CA ARG A 78 -8.99 -7.08 11.35
C ARG A 78 -9.13 -5.57 11.16
N ASN A 79 -9.08 -5.10 9.91
CA ASN A 79 -9.16 -3.69 9.61
C ASN A 79 -10.63 -3.26 9.61
N PRO A 80 -10.97 -2.11 10.22
CA PRO A 80 -12.32 -1.56 10.14
C PRO A 80 -12.74 -1.33 8.69
N ILE A 81 -14.02 -1.54 8.40
CA ILE A 81 -14.57 -1.42 7.05
C ILE A 81 -15.05 0.02 6.83
N LYS A 82 -14.69 0.59 5.68
CA LYS A 82 -15.21 1.88 5.23
C LYS A 82 -15.87 1.71 3.87
N ILE A 83 -17.14 2.08 3.79
CA ILE A 83 -17.92 2.03 2.55
C ILE A 83 -17.70 3.34 1.79
N VAL A 84 -17.47 3.23 0.48
CA VAL A 84 -17.24 4.36 -0.43
C VAL A 84 -18.25 4.34 -1.55
N GLY A 85 -18.81 5.52 -1.85
CA GLY A 85 -19.86 5.76 -2.83
C GLY A 85 -19.42 5.68 -4.30
N ASN A 86 -18.80 4.59 -4.71
CA ASN A 86 -18.46 4.33 -6.11
C ASN A 86 -19.36 3.19 -6.65
N GLY A 87 -20.28 3.55 -7.55
CA GLY A 87 -21.28 2.66 -8.15
C GLY A 87 -22.68 2.80 -7.54
N ASP A 88 -23.66 2.12 -8.12
CA ASP A 88 -25.06 2.15 -7.71
C ASP A 88 -25.44 0.88 -6.94
N ILE A 89 -26.42 1.01 -6.04
CA ILE A 89 -27.06 -0.12 -5.36
C ILE A 89 -28.46 -0.24 -5.91
N THR A 90 -28.77 -1.39 -6.51
CA THR A 90 -30.10 -1.70 -7.03
C THR A 90 -30.86 -2.65 -6.12
N LYS A 91 -30.15 -3.37 -5.25
CA LYS A 91 -30.70 -4.41 -4.38
C LYS A 91 -30.77 -3.97 -2.90
N PRO A 92 -31.85 -4.33 -2.18
CA PRO A 92 -31.92 -4.06 -0.74
C PRO A 92 -30.92 -4.93 0.03
N LEU A 93 -30.09 -4.30 0.85
CA LEU A 93 -29.15 -4.95 1.77
C LEU A 93 -29.73 -4.93 3.19
N LYS A 94 -29.62 -6.05 3.92
CA LYS A 94 -30.35 -6.22 5.19
C LYS A 94 -29.57 -5.71 6.40
N ASN A 95 -28.34 -6.16 6.60
CA ASN A 95 -27.52 -5.83 7.79
C ASN A 95 -26.04 -5.68 7.41
N ILE A 96 -25.43 -4.56 7.81
CA ILE A 96 -23.99 -4.30 7.69
C ILE A 96 -23.44 -4.16 9.11
N SER A 97 -22.68 -5.16 9.56
CA SER A 97 -22.06 -5.11 10.88
C SER A 97 -20.62 -4.59 10.77
N PRO A 98 -20.31 -3.37 11.26
CA PRO A 98 -18.93 -2.96 11.41
C PRO A 98 -18.29 -3.81 12.52
N GLN A 99 -17.19 -4.50 12.23
CA GLN A 99 -16.38 -5.09 13.29
C GLN A 99 -15.80 -3.96 14.13
N VAL A 100 -16.36 -3.78 15.32
CA VAL A 100 -15.80 -2.92 16.37
C VAL A 100 -14.98 -3.83 17.27
N HIS A 101 -13.67 -3.59 17.30
CA HIS A 101 -12.76 -4.14 18.32
C HIS A 101 -12.79 -3.26 19.56
#